data_AF-A0A7C7E866-F1
#
_entry.id   AF-A0A7C7E866-F1
#
_cell.length_a   1.000
_cell.length_b   1.000
_cell.length_c   1.000
_cell.angle_alpha   90.00
_cell.angle_beta   90.00
_cell.angle_gamma   90.00
#
_symmetry.space_group_name_H-M   'P 1'
#
loop_
_entity.id
_entity.type
_entity.pdbx_description
1 polymer ?
#
loop_
_entity_poly.entity_id
_entity_poly.type
_entity_poly.pdbx_seq_one_letter_code
_entity_poly.pdbx_strand_id
1 'polypeptide(L)'
;ISFKVILSILIPALFILIFPHKDIYEYMGLISGTLIGYFIDKEKFDFTVHAPLQKQILKLLIGIIVFFVLKEGLKFVLPSGNIFNAIRYAICGLWLSLGAPYVFNIFKLNEKSIKA
;
A
#
# COMPACT_ATOMS: atom_id res chain seq x y z
N ILE A 1 1.17 -9.77 14.58
CA ILE A 1 1.94 -9.44 13.35
C ILE A 1 2.34 -10.64 12.50
N SER A 2 3.33 -11.44 12.90
CA SER A 2 4.08 -12.31 11.96
C SER A 2 3.21 -13.29 11.19
N PHE A 3 2.29 -13.98 11.85
CA PHE A 3 1.40 -14.93 11.17
C PHE A 3 0.48 -14.28 10.13
N LYS A 4 -0.10 -13.10 10.43
CA LYS A 4 -0.98 -12.37 9.50
C LYS A 4 -0.20 -11.82 8.30
N VAL A 5 1.01 -11.32 8.53
CA VAL A 5 1.91 -10.87 7.46
C VAL A 5 2.32 -12.03 6.56
N ILE A 6 2.64 -13.20 7.14
CA ILE A 6 2.94 -14.41 6.37
C ILE A 6 1.75 -14.80 5.49
N LEU A 7 0.52 -14.84 6.03
CA LEU A 7 -0.67 -15.12 5.24
C LEU A 7 -0.92 -14.10 4.13
N SER A 8 -0.61 -12.82 4.38
CA SER A 8 -0.73 -11.74 3.38
C SER A 8 0.19 -11.92 2.18
N ILE A 9 1.21 -12.77 2.29
CA ILE A 9 2.12 -13.11 1.18
C ILE A 9 1.76 -14.48 0.62
N LEU A 10 1.53 -15.46 1.50
CA LEU A 10 1.35 -16.85 1.13
C LEU A 10 0.05 -17.07 0.34
N ILE A 11 -1.05 -16.43 0.73
CA ILE A 11 -2.32 -16.56 0.02
C ILE A 11 -2.21 -15.93 -1.38
N PRO A 12 -1.78 -14.66 -1.56
CA PRO A 12 -1.62 -14.10 -2.90
C PRO A 12 -0.62 -14.84 -3.78
N ALA A 13 0.48 -15.35 -3.20
CA ALA A 13 1.45 -16.17 -3.93
C ALA A 13 0.83 -17.48 -4.43
N LEU A 14 0.01 -18.15 -3.62
CA LEU A 14 -0.71 -19.35 -4.03
C LEU A 14 -1.68 -19.06 -5.19
N PHE A 15 -2.41 -17.94 -5.15
CA PHE A 15 -3.29 -17.52 -6.24
C PHE A 15 -2.52 -17.25 -7.54
N ILE A 16 -1.33 -16.63 -7.46
CA ILE A 16 -0.46 -16.42 -8.62
C ILE A 16 -0.01 -17.76 -9.22
N LEU A 17 0.30 -18.75 -8.39
CA LEU A 17 0.73 -20.08 -8.85
C LEU A 17 -0.41 -20.86 -9.52
N ILE A 18 -1.62 -20.78 -8.98
CA ILE A 18 -2.80 -21.47 -9.53
C ILE A 18 -3.29 -20.76 -10.81
N PHE A 19 -3.24 -19.44 -10.84
CA PHE A 19 -3.76 -18.60 -11.93
C PHE A 19 -2.69 -17.64 -12.45
N PRO A 20 -1.69 -18.11 -13.23
CA PRO A 20 -0.55 -17.30 -13.67
C PRO A 20 -0.88 -16.35 -14.83
N HIS A 21 -2.02 -15.66 -14.77
CA HIS A 21 -2.39 -14.62 -15.71
C HIS A 21 -1.77 -13.28 -15.30
N LYS A 22 -1.35 -12.48 -16.27
CA LYS A 22 -0.70 -11.18 -16.03
C LYS A 22 -1.43 -10.32 -14.99
N ASP A 23 -2.74 -10.22 -15.09
CA ASP A 23 -3.55 -9.35 -14.23
C ASP A 23 -3.60 -9.87 -12.78
N ILE A 24 -3.50 -11.19 -12.58
CA ILE A 24 -3.44 -11.80 -11.25
C ILE A 24 -2.19 -11.36 -10.51
N TYR A 25 -1.04 -11.25 -11.18
CA TYR A 25 0.18 -10.72 -10.56
C TYR A 25 -0.03 -9.29 -10.04
N GLU A 26 -0.70 -8.45 -10.83
CA GLU A 26 -0.98 -7.06 -10.46
C GLU A 26 -1.93 -6.97 -9.26
N TYR A 27 -3.06 -7.67 -9.31
CA TYR A 27 -4.05 -7.66 -8.23
C TYR A 27 -3.54 -8.33 -6.95
N MET A 28 -2.88 -9.49 -7.05
CA MET A 28 -2.34 -10.21 -5.90
C MET A 28 -1.18 -9.46 -5.26
N GLY A 29 -0.33 -8.80 -6.07
CA GLY A 29 0.67 -7.87 -5.57
C GLY A 29 0.02 -6.75 -4.76
N LEU A 30 -0.95 -6.05 -5.34
CA LEU A 30 -1.66 -4.94 -4.69
C LEU A 30 -2.32 -5.36 -3.38
N ILE A 31 -3.03 -6.49 -3.37
CA ILE A 31 -3.68 -7.03 -2.17
C ILE A 31 -2.64 -7.40 -1.11
N SER A 32 -1.56 -8.09 -1.49
CA SER A 32 -0.50 -8.46 -0.57
C SER A 32 0.09 -7.25 0.12
N GLY A 33 0.49 -6.23 -0.64
CA GLY A 33 1.04 -5.00 -0.09
C GLY A 33 0.05 -4.25 0.80
N THR A 34 -1.21 -4.18 0.39
CA THR A 34 -2.27 -3.52 1.17
C THR A 34 -2.52 -4.22 2.51
N LEU A 35 -2.57 -5.55 2.52
CA LEU A 35 -2.78 -6.33 3.74
C LEU A 35 -1.61 -6.21 4.71
N ILE A 36 -0.37 -6.29 4.19
CA ILE A 36 0.83 -6.11 5.00
C ILE A 36 0.81 -4.73 5.67
N GLY A 37 0.58 -3.67 4.89
CA GLY A 37 0.56 -2.31 5.43
C GLY A 37 -0.58 -2.10 6.43
N TYR A 38 -1.77 -2.63 6.15
CA TYR A 38 -2.90 -2.59 7.09
C TYR A 38 -2.60 -3.25 8.43
N PHE A 39 -2.00 -4.44 8.43
CA PHE A 39 -1.67 -5.14 9.68
C PHE A 39 -0.57 -4.44 10.48
N ILE A 40 0.38 -3.79 9.80
CA ILE A 40 1.40 -2.97 10.46
C ILE A 40 0.77 -1.71 11.04
N ASP A 41 -0.07 -1.01 10.27
CA ASP A 41 -0.76 0.21 10.69
C ASP A 41 -1.61 -0.03 11.94
N LYS A 42 -2.46 -1.05 11.91
CA LYS A 42 -3.33 -1.42 13.03
C LYS A 42 -2.59 -1.67 14.34
N GLU A 43 -1.37 -2.20 14.27
CA GLU A 43 -0.60 -2.54 15.47
C GLU A 43 0.33 -1.41 15.92
N LYS A 44 0.84 -0.56 15.01
CA LYS A 44 1.86 0.45 15.33
C LYS A 44 1.37 1.88 15.35
N PHE A 45 0.39 2.20 14.53
CA PHE A 45 0.03 3.58 14.22
C PHE A 45 -1.45 3.89 14.55
N ASP A 46 -2.33 2.89 14.44
CA ASP A 46 -3.79 2.99 14.63
C ASP A 46 -4.35 4.26 13.98
N PHE A 47 -4.08 4.40 12.67
CA PHE A 47 -4.33 5.64 11.97
C PHE A 47 -5.82 5.98 11.98
N THR A 48 -6.13 7.22 12.39
CA THR A 48 -7.50 7.73 12.36
C THR A 48 -7.68 8.75 11.24
N VAL A 49 -8.77 8.60 10.49
CA VAL A 49 -9.01 9.37 9.25
C VAL A 49 -9.43 10.83 9.54
N HIS A 50 -9.84 11.13 10.78
CA HIS A 50 -10.48 12.40 11.14
C HIS A 50 -9.60 13.62 10.87
N ALA A 51 -10.13 14.50 10.01
CA ALA A 51 -9.56 15.79 9.68
C ALA A 51 -10.63 16.69 9.02
N PRO A 52 -10.46 18.03 9.03
CA PRO A 52 -11.33 18.96 8.31
C PRO A 52 -11.30 18.70 6.81
N LEU A 53 -12.36 19.08 6.10
CA LEU A 53 -12.56 18.81 4.67
C LEU A 53 -11.35 19.26 3.81
N GLN A 54 -10.77 20.42 4.10
CA GLN A 54 -9.57 20.93 3.41
C GLN A 54 -8.37 19.97 3.52
N LYS A 55 -8.12 19.42 4.71
CA LYS A 55 -7.04 18.45 4.92
C LYS A 55 -7.37 17.11 4.24
N GLN A 56 -8.63 16.71 4.19
CA GLN A 56 -9.03 15.49 3.48
C GLN A 56 -8.80 15.59 1.97
N ILE A 57 -9.12 16.73 1.36
CA ILE A 57 -8.80 17.00 -0.06
C ILE A 57 -7.29 16.90 -0.28
N LEU A 58 -6.49 17.51 0.59
CA LEU A 58 -5.03 17.46 0.47
C LEU A 58 -4.48 16.04 0.61
N LYS A 59 -5.00 15.24 1.55
CA LYS A 59 -4.66 13.81 1.69
C LYS A 59 -4.98 13.05 0.40
N LEU A 60 -6.16 13.27 -0.17
CA LEU A 60 -6.57 12.61 -1.40
C LEU A 60 -5.63 12.96 -2.56
N LEU A 61 -5.29 14.25 -2.73
CA LEU A 61 -4.36 14.69 -3.76
C LEU A 61 -2.97 14.06 -3.59
N ILE A 62 -2.40 14.11 -2.38
CA ILE A 62 -1.09 13.51 -2.09
C ILE A 62 -1.13 12.00 -2.34
N GLY A 63 -2.17 11.32 -1.84
CA GLY A 63 -2.34 9.87 -2.01
C GLY A 63 -2.37 9.46 -3.47
N ILE A 64 -3.16 10.16 -4.28
CA ILE A 64 -3.29 9.91 -5.73
C ILE A 64 -2.00 10.23 -6.46
N ILE A 65 -1.41 11.41 -6.25
CA ILE A 65 -0.21 11.85 -6.95
C ILE A 65 0.94 10.86 -6.72
N VAL A 66 1.21 10.53 -5.45
CA VAL A 66 2.29 9.59 -5.12
C VAL A 66 1.98 8.19 -5.62
N PHE A 67 0.73 7.74 -5.57
CA PHE A 67 0.34 6.45 -6.13
C PHE A 67 0.65 6.36 -7.63
N PHE A 68 0.33 7.39 -8.42
CA PHE A 68 0.65 7.41 -9.85
C PHE A 68 2.16 7.49 -10.10
N VAL A 69 2.88 8.29 -9.30
CA VAL A 69 4.35 8.34 -9.36
C VAL A 69 4.96 6.97 -9.07
N LEU A 70 4.47 6.23 -8.07
CA LEU A 70 4.93 4.87 -7.79
C LEU A 70 4.58 3.91 -8.93
N LYS A 71 3.32 3.92 -9.38
CA LYS A 71 2.82 3.01 -10.42
C LYS A 71 3.56 3.18 -11.74
N GLU A 72 3.72 4.41 -12.22
CA GLU A 72 4.37 4.68 -13.50
C GLU A 72 5.90 4.81 -13.34
N GLY A 73 6.39 5.42 -12.26
CA GLY A 73 7.81 5.60 -12.00
C GLY A 73 8.55 4.28 -11.82
N LEU A 74 7.98 3.32 -11.07
CA LEU A 74 8.60 2.00 -10.89
C LEU A 74 8.67 1.19 -12.18
N LYS A 75 7.89 1.52 -13.21
CA LYS A 75 8.00 0.86 -14.52
C LYS A 75 9.33 1.14 -15.20
N PHE A 76 9.96 2.28 -14.93
CA PHE A 76 11.27 2.65 -15.47
C PHE A 76 12.43 2.05 -14.67
N VAL A 77 12.20 1.71 -13.41
CA VAL A 77 13.22 1.20 -12.48
C VAL A 77 13.24 -0.33 -12.45
N LEU A 78 12.07 -0.96 -12.46
CA LEU A 78 11.95 -2.42 -12.39
C LEU A 78 12.05 -3.05 -13.79
N PRO A 79 12.68 -4.23 -13.93
CA PRO A 79 12.68 -4.98 -15.18
C PRO A 79 11.27 -5.34 -15.65
N SER A 80 11.14 -5.66 -16.93
CA SER A 80 9.90 -6.21 -17.47
C SER A 80 9.68 -7.64 -16.95
N GLY A 81 8.43 -7.96 -16.60
CA GLY A 81 8.04 -9.30 -16.17
C GLY A 81 6.87 -9.30 -15.20
N ASN A 82 6.13 -10.40 -15.16
CA ASN A 82 4.94 -10.53 -14.31
C ASN A 82 5.28 -10.46 -12.82
N ILE A 83 6.40 -11.05 -12.39
CA ILE A 83 6.87 -10.97 -11.00
C ILE A 83 7.18 -9.52 -10.61
N PHE A 84 7.86 -8.76 -11.48
CA PHE A 84 8.16 -7.35 -11.24
C PHE A 84 6.90 -6.49 -11.25
N ASN A 85 5.89 -6.83 -12.04
CA ASN A 85 4.57 -6.21 -11.94
C ASN A 85 3.93 -6.50 -10.57
N ALA A 86 3.98 -7.73 -10.05
CA ALA A 86 3.49 -8.03 -8.71
C ALA A 86 4.20 -7.21 -7.62
N ILE A 87 5.53 -7.12 -7.68
CA ILE A 87 6.33 -6.31 -6.75
C ILE A 87 5.92 -4.83 -6.84
N ARG A 88 5.79 -4.30 -8.06
CA ARG A 88 5.38 -2.91 -8.29
C ARG A 88 4.04 -2.61 -7.63
N TYR A 89 3.04 -3.46 -7.87
CA TYR A 89 1.71 -3.26 -7.30
C TYR A 89 1.69 -3.54 -5.79
N ALA A 90 2.54 -4.41 -5.26
CA ALA A 90 2.71 -4.57 -3.82
C ALA A 90 3.25 -3.29 -3.15
N ILE A 91 4.20 -2.61 -3.78
CA ILE A 91 4.67 -1.30 -3.29
C ILE A 91 3.52 -0.28 -3.33
N CYS A 92 2.73 -0.26 -4.39
CA CYS A 92 1.54 0.60 -4.47
C CYS A 92 0.52 0.30 -3.36
N GLY A 93 0.28 -0.98 -3.04
CA GLY A 93 -0.63 -1.39 -1.96
C GLY A 93 -0.12 -1.01 -0.58
N LEU A 94 1.19 -1.18 -0.34
CA LEU A 94 1.86 -0.71 0.88
C LEU A 94 1.73 0.81 1.03
N TRP A 95 1.86 1.56 -0.07
CA TRP A 95 1.63 3.00 -0.05
C TRP A 95 0.19 3.34 0.37
N LEU A 96 -0.82 2.69 -0.21
CA LEU A 96 -2.22 2.98 0.12
C LEU A 96 -2.56 2.73 1.60
N SER A 97 -1.98 1.69 2.19
CA SER A 97 -2.36 1.19 3.52
C SER A 97 -1.46 1.66 4.66
N LEU A 98 -0.20 2.04 4.38
CA LEU A 98 0.78 2.42 5.39
C LEU A 98 1.54 3.69 5.01
N GLY A 99 2.04 3.76 3.77
CA GLY A 99 2.86 4.88 3.32
C GLY A 99 2.13 6.23 3.35
N ALA A 100 0.93 6.29 2.77
CA ALA A 100 0.10 7.48 2.74
C ALA A 100 -0.33 7.91 4.16
N PRO A 101 -0.89 7.03 5.02
CA PRO A 101 -1.12 7.32 6.44
C PRO A 101 0.09 7.92 7.16
N TYR A 102 1.27 7.31 6.97
CA TYR A 102 2.53 7.77 7.57
C TYR A 102 2.92 9.17 7.09
N VAL A 103 2.83 9.43 5.79
CA VAL A 103 3.07 10.75 5.20
C VAL A 103 2.09 11.79 5.72
N PHE A 104 0.80 11.46 5.80
CA PHE A 104 -0.21 12.37 6.34
C PHE A 104 0.06 12.73 7.80
N ASN A 105 0.60 11.79 8.58
CA ASN A 105 0.99 12.05 9.96
C ASN A 105 2.21 12.98 10.04
N ILE A 106 3.24 12.77 9.22
CA ILE A 106 4.42 13.66 9.14
C ILE A 106 3.99 15.10 8.85
N PHE A 107 3.08 15.29 7.90
CA PHE A 107 2.58 16.62 7.51
C PHE A 107 1.47 17.15 8.44
N LYS A 108 1.17 16.46 9.56
CA LYS A 108 0.12 16.84 10.53
C LYS A 108 -1.24 17.09 9.87
N LEU A 109 -1.55 16.28 8.86
CA LEU A 109 -2.82 16.32 8.15
C LEU A 109 -3.94 15.59 8.91
N ASN A 110 -3.61 14.86 9.99
CA ASN A 110 -4.57 14.23 10.90
C ASN A 110 -4.72 15.06 12.18
N GLU A 111 -5.90 15.02 12.80
CA GLU A 111 -6.13 15.75 14.06
C GLU A 111 -5.64 15.00 15.31
N LYS A 112 -5.61 13.66 15.28
CA LYS A 112 -4.99 12.87 16.36
C LYS A 112 -3.59 12.45 15.96
N SER A 113 -2.61 12.99 16.68
CA SER A 113 -1.24 12.49 16.71
C SER A 113 -1.26 11.03 17.12
N ILE A 114 -0.62 10.18 16.33
CA ILE A 114 -0.25 8.82 16.72
C ILE A 114 0.43 8.89 18.10
N LYS A 115 0.09 7.97 19.02
CA LYS A 115 0.94 7.74 20.20
C LYS A 115 2.26 7.18 19.67
N ALA A 116 3.25 8.06 19.52
CA ALA A 116 4.63 7.68 19.19
C ALA A 116 5.23 6.83 20.33
#